data_AF-A0A2H0TR97-F1
#
_entry.id   AF-A0A2H0TR97-F1
#
_cell.length_a   1.000
_cell.length_b   1.000
_cell.length_c   1.000
_cell.angle_alpha   90.00
_cell.angle_beta   90.00
_cell.angle_gamma   90.00
#
_symmetry.space_group_name_H-M   'P 1'
#
loop_
_entity.id
_entity.type
_entity.pdbx_description
1 polymer ?
#
loop_
_entity_poly.entity_id
_entity_poly.type
_entity_poly.pdbx_seq_one_letter_code
_entity_poly.pdbx_strand_id
1 'polypeptide(L)'
;MDKQARIYIVALRMALGWLFFYAGITKLVNPAWSAAPYISAAKTFGGLYSWFTTPGVIDVVNVLNEWGLTLIGVSLIVGAFVRVSSVLGVVLMVLYYLPILDFPTVGAHGYIVDEHVIYAAALLVLYATKSGHVCGADVRLKKITWLKKVI
;
A
#
# COMPACT_ATOMS: atom_id res chain seq x y z
N MET A 1 24.02 -4.86 -7.47
CA MET A 1 23.14 -3.86 -8.12
C MET A 1 24.00 -2.71 -8.60
N ASP A 2 24.04 -2.53 -9.92
CA ASP A 2 24.74 -1.44 -10.60
C ASP A 2 24.11 -0.08 -10.28
N LYS A 3 24.78 1.01 -10.65
CA LYS A 3 24.36 2.37 -10.28
C LYS A 3 22.99 2.74 -10.83
N GLN A 4 22.65 2.31 -12.05
CA GLN A 4 21.40 2.70 -12.71
C GLN A 4 20.20 2.01 -12.06
N ALA A 5 20.31 0.70 -11.81
CA ALA A 5 19.26 -0.04 -11.10
C ALA A 5 18.94 0.54 -9.71
N ARG A 6 19.95 1.07 -9.00
CA ARG A 6 19.75 1.78 -7.72
C ARG A 6 18.92 3.04 -7.88
N ILE A 7 19.22 3.85 -8.90
CA ILE A 7 18.48 5.08 -9.17
C ILE A 7 17.02 4.76 -9.48
N TYR A 8 16.76 3.79 -10.35
CA TYR A 8 15.39 3.41 -10.71
C TYR A 8 14.60 2.83 -9.54
N ILE A 9 15.21 2.02 -8.69
CA ILE A 9 14.54 1.48 -7.49
C ILE A 9 14.23 2.58 -6.48
N VAL A 10 15.13 3.55 -6.29
CA VAL A 10 14.86 4.70 -5.44
C VAL A 10 13.75 5.56 -6.03
N ALA A 11 13.77 5.83 -7.33
CA ALA A 11 12.71 6.57 -8.02
C ALA A 11 11.35 5.87 -7.89
N LEU A 12 11.29 4.56 -8.11
CA LEU A 12 10.08 3.75 -7.93
C LEU A 12 9.56 3.83 -6.48
N ARG A 13 10.46 3.71 -5.50
CA ARG A 13 10.12 3.84 -4.08
C ARG A 13 9.54 5.21 -3.76
N MET A 14 10.14 6.29 -4.27
CA MET A 14 9.64 7.64 -4.05
C MET A 14 8.30 7.87 -4.73
N ALA A 15 8.11 7.37 -5.95
CA ALA A 15 6.85 7.49 -6.69
C ALA A 15 5.71 6.76 -5.96
N LEU A 16 5.91 5.50 -5.55
CA LEU A 16 4.92 4.76 -4.77
C LEU A 16 4.69 5.38 -3.41
N GLY A 17 5.75 5.80 -2.72
CA GLY A 17 5.63 6.47 -1.43
C GLY A 17 4.79 7.74 -1.52
N TRP A 18 5.00 8.56 -2.55
CA TRP A 18 4.19 9.75 -2.81
C TRP A 18 2.73 9.40 -3.10
N LEU A 19 2.49 8.40 -3.97
CA LEU A 19 1.15 7.93 -4.31
C LEU A 19 0.36 7.48 -3.07
N PHE A 20 0.96 6.63 -2.24
CA PHE A 20 0.34 6.15 -1.00
C PHE A 20 0.14 7.27 0.03
N PHE A 21 1.14 8.15 0.19
CA PHE A 21 1.06 9.27 1.13
C PHE A 21 -0.06 10.23 0.74
N TYR A 22 -0.13 10.63 -0.52
CA TYR A 22 -1.18 11.51 -1.02
C TYR A 22 -2.57 10.87 -0.90
N ALA A 23 -2.69 9.58 -1.25
CA ALA A 23 -3.94 8.85 -1.10
C ALA A 23 -4.40 8.71 0.35
N GLY A 24 -3.47 8.64 1.31
CA GLY A 24 -3.78 8.55 2.74
C GLY A 24 -4.11 9.91 3.35
N ILE A 25 -3.25 10.91 3.14
CA ILE A 25 -3.40 12.23 3.77
C ILE A 25 -4.69 12.93 3.33
N THR A 26 -5.11 12.75 2.07
CA THR A 26 -6.37 13.30 1.56
C THR A 26 -7.60 12.72 2.26
N LYS A 27 -7.51 11.49 2.77
CA LYS A 27 -8.57 10.87 3.58
C LYS A 27 -8.55 11.41 5.02
N LEU A 28 -7.36 11.49 5.64
CA LEU A 28 -7.20 12.02 7.00
C LEU A 28 -7.69 13.45 7.16
N VAL A 29 -7.46 14.31 6.15
CA VAL A 29 -7.86 15.73 6.21
C VAL A 29 -9.30 15.97 5.75
N ASN A 30 -10.02 14.93 5.32
CA ASN A 30 -11.40 15.02 4.89
C ASN A 30 -12.33 14.32 5.89
N PRO A 31 -12.97 15.06 6.82
CA PRO A 31 -13.86 14.46 7.83
C PRO A 31 -15.09 13.75 7.25
N ALA A 32 -15.44 14.03 5.98
CA ALA A 32 -16.55 13.39 5.29
C ALA A 32 -16.14 12.13 4.51
N TRP A 33 -14.85 11.77 4.49
CA TRP A 33 -14.40 10.58 3.79
C TRP A 33 -14.83 9.30 4.53
N SER A 34 -15.16 8.26 3.75
CA SER A 34 -15.49 6.92 4.27
C SER A 34 -15.22 5.86 3.21
N ALA A 35 -14.78 4.68 3.62
CA ALA A 35 -14.63 3.51 2.75
C ALA A 35 -15.97 2.83 2.43
N ALA A 36 -17.05 3.15 3.15
CA ALA A 36 -18.33 2.44 3.04
C ALA A 36 -18.93 2.41 1.61
N PRO A 37 -18.93 3.50 0.83
CA PRO A 37 -19.45 3.47 -0.55
C PRO A 37 -18.64 2.54 -1.46
N TYR A 38 -17.32 2.53 -1.28
CA TYR A 38 -16.42 1.69 -2.07
C TYR A 38 -16.63 0.21 -1.76
N ILE A 39 -16.71 -0.13 -0.47
CA ILE A 39 -16.90 -1.52 0.01
C ILE A 39 -18.30 -2.03 -0.34
N SER A 40 -19.33 -1.19 -0.22
CA SER A 40 -20.71 -1.57 -0.55
C SER A 40 -20.90 -1.84 -2.05
N ALA A 41 -20.00 -1.34 -2.90
CA ALA A 41 -20.00 -1.60 -4.34
C ALA A 41 -19.23 -2.86 -4.74
N ALA A 42 -18.78 -3.68 -3.77
CA ALA A 42 -18.00 -4.88 -4.05
C ALA A 42 -18.76 -5.90 -4.91
N LYS A 43 -18.14 -6.33 -6.00
CA LYS A 43 -18.65 -7.33 -6.95
C LYS A 43 -18.24 -8.75 -6.60
N THR A 44 -17.07 -8.93 -5.98
CA THR A 44 -16.54 -10.23 -5.54
C THR A 44 -16.38 -10.27 -4.03
N PHE A 45 -16.46 -11.46 -3.41
CA PHE A 45 -16.32 -11.67 -1.96
C PHE A 45 -17.33 -10.88 -1.10
N GLY A 46 -18.59 -10.80 -1.56
CA GLY A 46 -19.64 -10.01 -0.90
C GLY A 46 -19.80 -10.28 0.59
N GLY A 47 -19.62 -11.53 1.05
CA GLY A 47 -19.70 -11.87 2.48
C GLY A 47 -18.57 -11.27 3.34
N LEU A 48 -17.34 -11.17 2.80
CA LEU A 48 -16.23 -10.51 3.49
C LEU A 48 -16.44 -8.99 3.51
N TYR A 49 -16.82 -8.41 2.37
CA TYR A 49 -17.00 -6.97 2.26
C TYR A 49 -18.25 -6.46 2.98
N SER A 50 -19.31 -7.24 3.08
CA SER A 50 -20.47 -6.90 3.91
C SER A 50 -20.14 -6.94 5.41
N TRP A 51 -19.23 -7.80 5.84
CA TRP A 51 -18.73 -7.77 7.22
C TRP A 51 -18.00 -6.46 7.52
N PHE A 52 -17.18 -5.96 6.57
CA PHE A 52 -16.49 -4.67 6.73
C PHE A 52 -17.44 -3.46 6.82
N THR A 53 -18.67 -3.55 6.30
CA THR A 53 -19.67 -2.47 6.43
C THR A 53 -20.55 -2.59 7.67
N THR A 54 -20.35 -3.60 8.50
CA THR A 54 -21.09 -3.77 9.77
C THR A 54 -20.77 -2.61 10.74
N PRO A 55 -21.77 -2.13 11.52
CA PRO A 55 -21.53 -1.08 12.51
C PRO A 55 -20.36 -1.39 13.45
N GLY A 56 -19.50 -0.41 13.71
CA GLY A 56 -18.27 -0.55 14.50
C GLY A 56 -17.08 -1.13 13.74
N VAL A 57 -17.28 -2.05 12.79
CA VAL A 57 -16.18 -2.57 11.95
C VAL A 57 -15.74 -1.52 10.92
N ILE A 58 -16.71 -0.83 10.31
CA ILE A 58 -16.43 0.19 9.29
C ILE A 58 -15.55 1.33 9.82
N ASP A 59 -15.71 1.72 11.09
CA ASP A 59 -14.91 2.77 11.71
C ASP A 59 -13.44 2.34 11.83
N VAL A 60 -13.21 1.08 12.21
CA VAL A 60 -11.87 0.50 12.25
C VAL A 60 -11.28 0.42 10.84
N VAL A 61 -12.07 0.03 9.84
CA VAL A 61 -11.63 -0.02 8.43
C VAL A 61 -11.24 1.38 7.94
N ASN A 62 -12.01 2.42 8.25
CA ASN A 62 -11.69 3.79 7.87
C ASN A 62 -10.35 4.23 8.47
N VAL A 63 -10.17 4.06 9.78
CA VAL A 63 -8.93 4.41 10.50
C VAL A 63 -7.74 3.64 9.94
N LEU A 64 -7.87 2.33 9.76
CA LEU A 64 -6.80 1.50 9.20
C LEU A 64 -6.45 1.92 7.78
N ASN A 65 -7.44 2.33 6.99
CA ASN A 65 -7.21 2.72 5.61
C ASN A 65 -6.51 4.07 5.48
N GLU A 66 -7.00 5.06 6.22
CA GLU A 66 -6.44 6.41 6.31
C GLU A 66 -4.98 6.38 6.80
N TRP A 67 -4.75 5.79 7.97
CA TRP A 67 -3.44 5.73 8.58
C TRP A 67 -2.53 4.72 7.88
N GLY A 68 -3.06 3.59 7.43
CA GLY A 68 -2.30 2.57 6.72
C GLY A 68 -1.65 3.13 5.46
N LEU A 69 -2.43 3.79 4.59
CA LEU A 69 -1.89 4.43 3.38
C LEU A 69 -0.86 5.51 3.72
N THR A 70 -1.18 6.37 4.70
CA THR A 70 -0.32 7.49 5.08
C THR A 70 1.03 7.01 5.62
N LEU A 71 1.00 6.06 6.56
CA LEU A 71 2.22 5.52 7.19
C LEU A 71 3.06 4.70 6.21
N ILE A 72 2.44 3.92 5.33
CA ILE A 72 3.15 3.22 4.25
C ILE A 72 3.82 4.24 3.32
N GLY A 73 3.10 5.28 2.91
CA GLY A 73 3.65 6.34 2.06
C GLY A 73 4.86 7.04 2.69
N VAL A 74 4.74 7.47 3.95
CA VAL A 74 5.85 8.09 4.70
C VAL A 74 7.03 7.12 4.84
N SER A 75 6.78 5.87 5.21
CA SER A 75 7.80 4.84 5.33
C SER A 75 8.56 4.63 4.02
N LEU A 76 7.84 4.57 2.89
CA LEU A 76 8.44 4.43 1.57
C LEU A 76 9.24 5.67 1.18
N ILE A 77 8.77 6.89 1.45
CA ILE A 77 9.51 8.14 1.16
C ILE A 77 10.80 8.19 1.99
N VAL A 78 10.70 8.01 3.31
CA VAL A 78 11.84 8.07 4.24
C VAL A 78 12.81 6.91 4.02
N GLY A 79 12.30 5.76 3.56
CA GLY A 79 13.09 4.55 3.37
C GLY A 79 13.39 3.85 4.69
N ALA A 80 12.43 3.89 5.62
CA ALA A 80 12.47 3.19 6.88
C ALA A 80 11.42 2.08 6.88
N PHE A 81 11.75 0.88 7.34
CA PHE A 81 10.81 -0.26 7.40
C PHE A 81 10.20 -0.63 6.04
N VAL A 82 10.93 -0.41 4.94
CA VAL A 82 10.39 -0.56 3.58
C VAL A 82 9.84 -1.97 3.34
N ARG A 83 10.47 -3.00 3.90
CA ARG A 83 10.00 -4.38 3.75
C ARG A 83 8.62 -4.61 4.37
N VAL A 84 8.43 -4.12 5.60
CA VAL A 84 7.15 -4.27 6.31
C VAL A 84 6.08 -3.50 5.55
N SER A 85 6.37 -2.25 5.18
CA SER A 85 5.45 -1.41 4.43
C SER A 85 5.13 -1.94 3.03
N SER A 86 6.07 -2.59 2.36
CA SER A 86 5.82 -3.27 1.08
C SER A 86 4.84 -4.43 1.24
N VAL A 87 4.99 -5.26 2.29
CA VAL A 87 4.06 -6.38 2.53
C VAL A 87 2.67 -5.85 2.89
N LEU A 88 2.57 -4.89 3.80
CA LEU A 88 1.30 -4.27 4.17
C LEU A 88 0.63 -3.57 2.99
N GLY A 89 1.40 -2.87 2.16
CA GLY A 89 0.92 -2.23 0.95
C GLY A 89 0.39 -3.25 -0.07
N VAL A 90 1.05 -4.40 -0.25
CA VAL A 90 0.55 -5.49 -1.10
C VAL A 90 -0.79 -5.99 -0.59
N VAL A 91 -0.93 -6.23 0.73
CA VAL A 91 -2.20 -6.66 1.33
C VAL A 91 -3.31 -5.64 1.06
N LEU A 92 -3.03 -4.34 1.24
CA LEU A 92 -4.01 -3.28 0.94
C LEU A 92 -4.40 -3.25 -0.53
N MET A 93 -3.44 -3.37 -1.46
CA MET A 93 -3.75 -3.39 -2.89
C MET A 93 -4.62 -4.58 -3.28
N VAL A 94 -4.41 -5.75 -2.66
CA VAL A 94 -5.27 -6.92 -2.87
C VAL A 94 -6.69 -6.64 -2.34
N LEU A 95 -6.81 -6.04 -1.14
CA LEU A 95 -8.12 -5.68 -0.57
C LEU A 95 -8.87 -4.62 -1.39
N TYR A 96 -8.17 -3.79 -2.17
CA TYR A 96 -8.79 -2.86 -3.12
C TYR A 96 -9.10 -3.50 -4.47
N TYR A 97 -8.30 -4.46 -4.91
CA TYR A 97 -8.51 -5.11 -6.19
C TYR A 97 -9.75 -6.00 -6.20
N LEU A 98 -9.97 -6.77 -5.12
CA LEU A 98 -11.04 -7.78 -5.08
C LEU A 98 -12.48 -7.19 -5.17
N PRO A 99 -12.84 -6.06 -4.54
CA PRO A 99 -14.16 -5.45 -4.68
C PRO A 99 -14.50 -5.06 -6.13
N ILE A 100 -13.52 -4.58 -6.89
CA ILE A 100 -13.74 -4.03 -8.23
C ILE A 100 -13.61 -5.08 -9.35
N LEU A 101 -13.14 -6.28 -8.99
CA LEU A 101 -13.02 -7.41 -9.91
C LEU A 101 -14.40 -7.93 -10.31
N ASP A 102 -14.67 -7.89 -11.62
CA ASP A 102 -15.88 -8.40 -12.27
C ASP A 102 -15.46 -9.36 -13.38
N PHE A 103 -15.11 -10.58 -12.98
CA PHE A 103 -14.32 -11.46 -13.84
C PHE A 103 -14.93 -11.60 -15.25
N PRO A 104 -14.18 -11.31 -16.33
CA PRO A 104 -12.73 -11.08 -16.37
C PRO A 104 -12.28 -9.60 -16.42
N THR A 105 -13.20 -8.65 -16.33
CA THR A 105 -12.90 -7.21 -16.35
C THR A 105 -12.69 -6.64 -14.95
N VAL A 106 -12.01 -5.51 -14.86
CA VAL A 106 -11.74 -4.81 -13.61
C VAL A 106 -11.96 -3.31 -13.83
N GLY A 107 -12.84 -2.71 -13.03
CA GLY A 107 -13.19 -1.30 -13.17
C GLY A 107 -13.77 -0.97 -14.56
N ALA A 108 -13.47 0.24 -15.06
CA ALA A 108 -14.01 0.74 -16.34
C ALA A 108 -13.13 0.43 -17.56
N HIS A 109 -11.82 0.23 -17.35
CA HIS A 109 -10.83 0.15 -18.43
C HIS A 109 -9.84 -1.01 -18.28
N GLY A 110 -9.92 -1.77 -17.18
CA GLY A 110 -9.04 -2.89 -16.88
C GLY A 110 -9.61 -4.23 -17.33
N TYR A 111 -8.72 -5.12 -17.76
CA TYR A 111 -9.00 -6.57 -17.75
C TYR A 111 -8.51 -7.13 -16.41
N ILE A 112 -8.10 -8.39 -16.35
CA ILE A 112 -7.55 -9.04 -15.14
C ILE A 112 -6.45 -8.19 -14.45
N VAL A 113 -5.67 -7.41 -15.19
CA VAL A 113 -4.62 -6.54 -14.64
C VAL A 113 -5.10 -5.09 -14.59
N ASP A 114 -5.16 -4.56 -13.38
CA ASP A 114 -5.49 -3.17 -13.05
C ASP A 114 -4.35 -2.52 -12.23
N GLU A 115 -4.42 -1.21 -12.00
CA GLU A 115 -3.43 -0.43 -11.25
C GLU A 115 -3.07 -1.05 -9.90
N HIS A 116 -4.02 -1.63 -9.17
CA HIS A 116 -3.77 -2.29 -7.88
C HIS A 116 -2.81 -3.47 -8.01
N VAL A 117 -2.93 -4.27 -9.08
CA VAL A 117 -2.03 -5.40 -9.36
C VAL A 117 -0.63 -4.89 -9.71
N ILE A 118 -0.54 -3.80 -10.47
CA ILE A 118 0.73 -3.17 -10.84
C ILE A 118 1.42 -2.60 -9.59
N TYR A 119 0.70 -1.90 -8.71
CA TYR A 119 1.22 -1.38 -7.46
C TYR A 119 1.69 -2.50 -6.53
N ALA A 120 0.92 -3.59 -6.40
CA ALA A 120 1.33 -4.75 -5.62
C ALA A 120 2.63 -5.37 -6.16
N ALA A 121 2.73 -5.59 -7.47
CA ALA A 121 3.95 -6.10 -8.10
C ALA A 121 5.15 -5.18 -7.87
N ALA A 122 4.97 -3.87 -8.00
CA ALA A 122 6.03 -2.89 -7.77
C ALA A 122 6.49 -2.87 -6.30
N LEU A 123 5.58 -3.00 -5.34
CA LEU A 123 5.91 -3.16 -3.92
C LEU A 123 6.68 -4.45 -3.64
N LEU A 124 6.34 -5.56 -4.30
CA LEU A 124 7.10 -6.81 -4.22
C LEU A 124 8.53 -6.67 -4.77
N VAL A 125 8.72 -5.86 -5.83
CA VAL A 125 10.06 -5.51 -6.31
C VAL A 125 10.84 -4.74 -5.24
N LEU A 126 10.22 -3.76 -4.58
CA LEU A 126 10.88 -3.03 -3.47
C LEU A 126 11.23 -3.94 -2.29
N TYR A 127 10.36 -4.90 -1.98
CA TYR A 127 10.59 -5.92 -0.96
C TYR A 127 11.80 -6.81 -1.32
N ALA A 128 11.81 -7.38 -2.53
CA ALA A 128 12.84 -8.31 -2.99
C ALA A 128 14.21 -7.64 -3.13
N THR A 129 14.23 -6.40 -3.61
CA THR A 129 15.47 -5.61 -3.82
C THR A 129 16.03 -5.01 -2.54
N LYS A 130 15.33 -5.14 -1.41
CA LYS A 130 15.69 -4.54 -0.12
C LYS A 130 15.97 -3.05 -0.26
N SER A 131 15.10 -2.32 -0.95
CA SER A 131 15.37 -0.94 -1.39
C SER A 131 15.70 0.03 -0.25
N GLY A 132 15.21 -0.22 0.98
CA GLY A 132 15.62 0.52 2.19
C GLY A 132 17.13 0.49 2.46
N HIS A 133 17.82 -0.60 2.10
CA HIS A 133 19.28 -0.73 2.23
C HIS A 133 20.08 -0.07 1.12
N VAL A 134 19.44 0.32 0.02
CA VAL A 134 20.13 0.87 -1.16
C VAL A 134 20.35 2.36 -1.01
N CYS A 135 19.36 3.10 -0.47
CA CYS A 135 19.44 4.52 -0.18
C CYS A 135 18.26 4.97 0.72
N GLY A 136 18.15 4.42 1.94
CA GLY A 136 17.08 4.72 2.89
C GLY A 136 17.58 4.86 4.33
N ALA A 137 16.74 5.42 5.20
CA ALA A 137 17.04 5.56 6.63
C ALA A 137 17.36 4.22 7.33
N ASP A 138 16.90 3.09 6.77
CA ASP A 138 17.25 1.73 7.20
C ASP A 138 18.77 1.48 7.29
N VAL A 139 19.57 2.10 6.41
CA VAL A 139 21.04 2.02 6.46
C VAL A 139 21.58 2.63 7.76
N ARG A 140 20.97 3.71 8.26
CA ARG A 140 21.38 4.41 9.48
C ARG A 140 20.83 3.76 10.75
N LEU A 141 19.65 3.15 10.67
CA LEU A 141 18.98 2.45 11.78
C LEU A 141 19.63 1.10 12.12
N LYS A 142 20.40 0.49 11.20
CA LYS A 142 21.14 -0.76 11.43
C LYS A 142 22.15 -0.73 12.59
N LYS A 143 22.53 0.46 13.09
CA LYS A 143 23.35 0.61 14.29
C LYS A 143 22.63 0.21 15.58
N ILE A 144 21.30 0.09 15.55
CA ILE A 144 20.47 -0.32 16.68
C ILE A 144 20.26 -1.84 16.63
N THR A 145 20.81 -2.56 17.61
CA THR A 145 20.94 -4.02 17.63
C THR A 145 19.61 -4.78 17.52
N TRP A 146 18.50 -4.20 18.01
CA TRP A 146 17.17 -4.82 18.05
C TRP A 146 16.42 -4.79 16.70
N LEU A 147 16.75 -3.85 15.80
CA LEU A 147 16.03 -3.65 14.53
C LEU A 147 16.54 -4.52 13.37
N LYS A 148 17.63 -5.27 13.57
CA LYS A 148 18.33 -6.03 12.50
C LYS A 148 17.51 -7.15 11.85
N LYS A 149 16.47 -7.65 12.52
CA LYS A 149 15.67 -8.79 12.05
C LYS A 149 14.43 -8.36 11.26
N VAL A 150 13.98 -7.11 11.44
CA VAL A 150 12.72 -6.57 10.89
C VAL A 150 12.99 -5.69 9.66
N ILE A 151 14.17 -5.07 9.60
CA ILE A 151 14.63 -4.18 8.52
C ILE A 151 15.45 -4.97 7.49
#